data_AF-A0A9Q0FMF2-F1
#
_entry.id   AF-A0A9Q0FMF2-F1
#
_cell.length_a   1.000
_cell.length_b   1.000
_cell.length_c   1.000
_cell.angle_alpha   90.00
_cell.angle_beta   90.00
_cell.angle_gamma   90.00
#
_symmetry.space_group_name_H-M   'P 1'
#
loop_
_entity.id
_entity.type
_entity.pdbx_description
1 polymer ?
#
loop_
_entity_poly.entity_id
_entity_poly.type
_entity_poly.pdbx_seq_one_letter_code
_entity_poly.pdbx_strand_id
1 'polypeptide(L)'
;KYPWLMLYLRADATEGFNGGYHYNGRGIMRKLPESPNFKVKLTLNITRGGGSNSQFYLLDMGSCWKNNGDPCDGDVLTDVTRYSEMIINPETTSWCRADNLVSCPPYHVSATGEIIHRNETSRFPYSAYHLYCSPGNAQYLEKPYDICDPYSNPQAQELVQLLPHTEWAVHGYPERKGEGWVGDARTWELDVGALSSRLYFYQDPGTKPARRVWTSLNVGTEIYVSREGETAEWTVSDFDVLVPEDDIDGNHSSY
;
A
#
# COMPACT_ATOMS: atom_id res chain seq x y z
N LYS A 1 20.24 -12.46 -10.85
CA LYS A 1 19.05 -13.32 -11.12
C LYS A 1 17.86 -12.57 -10.56
N TYR A 2 16.80 -12.37 -11.34
CA TYR A 2 15.62 -11.64 -10.87
C TYR A 2 14.78 -12.56 -9.98
N PRO A 3 14.55 -12.20 -8.71
CA PRO A 3 13.85 -13.04 -7.73
C PRO A 3 12.32 -13.15 -7.95
N TRP A 4 11.73 -12.23 -8.71
CA TRP A 4 10.30 -12.21 -9.04
C TRP A 4 10.05 -11.47 -10.36
N LEU A 5 8.82 -11.61 -10.87
CA LEU A 5 8.24 -10.87 -11.99
C LEU A 5 7.01 -10.11 -11.49
N MET A 6 6.91 -8.82 -11.80
CA MET A 6 5.73 -8.00 -11.52
C MET A 6 4.85 -7.88 -12.77
N LEU A 7 3.56 -8.16 -12.64
CA LEU A 7 2.55 -7.97 -13.68
C LEU A 7 1.40 -7.13 -13.13
N TYR A 8 1.46 -5.83 -13.36
CA TYR A 8 0.47 -4.85 -12.87
C TYR A 8 -0.21 -4.08 -13.99
N LEU A 9 -1.48 -3.74 -13.76
CA LEU A 9 -2.06 -2.52 -14.33
C LEU A 9 -1.87 -1.39 -13.32
N ARG A 10 -1.27 -0.30 -13.79
CA ARG A 10 -0.88 0.85 -12.98
C ARG A 10 -1.63 2.10 -13.43
N ALA A 11 -2.34 2.72 -12.49
CA ALA A 11 -2.89 4.06 -12.62
C ALA A 11 -1.92 5.07 -11.98
N ASP A 12 -1.07 5.68 -12.80
CA ASP A 12 -0.07 6.67 -12.36
C ASP A 12 -0.56 8.12 -12.47
N ALA A 13 0.14 8.99 -11.73
CA ALA A 13 0.03 10.44 -11.77
C ALA A 13 0.47 11.09 -13.08
N THR A 14 0.11 12.36 -13.24
CA THR A 14 0.12 13.12 -14.49
C THR A 14 1.52 13.42 -15.05
N GLU A 15 2.54 13.71 -14.24
CA GLU A 15 3.91 14.07 -14.67
C GLU A 15 4.89 13.95 -13.49
N GLY A 16 6.16 13.54 -13.71
CA GLY A 16 7.20 13.49 -12.67
C GLY A 16 7.68 12.08 -12.28
N PHE A 17 8.31 11.98 -11.09
CA PHE A 17 8.85 10.73 -10.54
C PHE A 17 7.72 9.76 -10.12
N ASN A 18 7.70 8.56 -10.71
CA ASN A 18 6.62 7.59 -10.51
C ASN A 18 6.98 6.51 -9.50
N GLY A 19 6.28 6.45 -8.36
CA GLY A 19 6.28 5.28 -7.47
C GLY A 19 7.67 4.76 -7.07
N GLY A 20 8.62 5.66 -6.84
CA GLY A 20 10.01 5.34 -6.49
C GLY A 20 10.99 5.22 -7.68
N TYR A 21 10.50 5.32 -8.91
CA TYR A 21 11.35 5.29 -10.08
C TYR A 21 11.72 6.69 -10.56
N HIS A 22 13.02 6.88 -10.80
CA HIS A 22 13.63 8.16 -11.21
C HIS A 22 13.43 8.50 -12.69
N TYR A 23 12.41 7.95 -13.35
CA TYR A 23 12.08 8.30 -14.73
C TYR A 23 10.81 9.15 -14.79
N ASN A 24 10.84 10.18 -15.63
CA ASN A 24 9.69 11.03 -15.90
C ASN A 24 8.66 10.25 -16.72
N GLY A 25 7.44 10.08 -16.20
CA GLY A 25 6.35 9.40 -16.88
C GLY A 25 5.08 10.25 -16.93
N ARG A 26 4.10 9.78 -17.70
CA ARG A 26 2.74 10.33 -17.75
C ARG A 26 1.75 9.20 -17.54
N GLY A 27 1.02 9.26 -16.44
CA GLY A 27 -0.02 8.29 -16.10
C GLY A 27 -1.41 8.68 -16.61
N ILE A 28 -2.41 7.93 -16.13
CA ILE A 28 -3.81 8.02 -16.56
C ILE A 28 -4.69 8.80 -15.56
N MET A 29 -4.22 9.03 -14.34
CA MET A 29 -4.94 9.83 -13.36
C MET A 29 -4.94 11.31 -13.75
N ARG A 30 -6.02 12.04 -13.47
CA ARG A 30 -6.13 13.49 -13.78
C ARG A 30 -5.83 14.38 -12.57
N LYS A 31 -5.98 13.85 -11.36
CA LYS A 31 -5.76 14.51 -10.08
C LYS A 31 -5.18 13.48 -9.13
N LEU A 32 -4.22 13.90 -8.30
CA LEU A 32 -3.60 13.03 -7.31
C LEU A 32 -4.57 12.79 -6.14
N PRO A 33 -4.86 11.52 -5.78
CA PRO A 33 -5.60 11.22 -4.57
C PRO A 33 -4.76 11.50 -3.32
N GLU A 34 -5.40 12.01 -2.27
CA GLU A 34 -4.79 12.27 -0.97
C GLU A 34 -5.63 11.65 0.14
N SER A 35 -5.00 10.89 1.04
CA SER A 35 -5.71 10.34 2.21
C SER A 35 -6.15 11.47 3.16
N PRO A 36 -7.33 11.36 3.78
CA PRO A 36 -8.23 10.20 3.77
C PRO A 36 -9.29 10.22 2.65
N ASN A 37 -9.27 11.20 1.75
CA ASN A 37 -10.45 11.58 0.98
C ASN A 37 -10.40 11.07 -0.46
N PHE A 38 -10.42 9.74 -0.66
CA PHE A 38 -10.64 9.18 -2.00
C PHE A 38 -11.03 7.70 -1.92
N LYS A 39 -11.70 7.25 -2.98
CA LYS A 39 -12.12 5.85 -3.15
C LYS A 39 -11.58 5.30 -4.45
N VAL A 40 -11.51 3.98 -4.53
CA VAL A 40 -11.24 3.27 -5.77
C VAL A 40 -12.34 2.27 -6.02
N LYS A 41 -12.90 2.32 -7.23
CA LYS A 41 -13.82 1.30 -7.73
C LYS A 41 -13.11 0.51 -8.81
N LEU A 42 -13.27 -0.82 -8.81
CA LEU A 42 -12.75 -1.69 -9.87
C LEU A 42 -13.48 -3.03 -9.87
N THR A 43 -13.62 -3.63 -11.04
CA THR A 43 -14.06 -5.02 -11.20
C THR A 43 -12.86 -5.90 -11.49
N LEU A 44 -12.58 -6.89 -10.63
CA LEU A 44 -11.44 -7.80 -10.76
C LEU A 44 -11.93 -9.23 -10.96
N ASN A 45 -11.36 -9.91 -11.94
CA ASN A 45 -11.56 -11.33 -12.16
C ASN A 45 -10.20 -12.01 -12.41
N ILE A 46 -9.82 -12.90 -11.49
CA ILE A 46 -8.57 -13.66 -11.54
C ILE A 46 -8.90 -15.07 -12.02
N THR A 47 -8.30 -15.50 -13.13
CA THR A 47 -8.47 -16.87 -13.65
C THR A 47 -7.26 -17.74 -13.32
N ARG A 48 -6.05 -17.15 -13.25
CA ARG A 48 -4.83 -17.80 -12.76
C ARG A 48 -4.03 -16.80 -11.91
N GLY A 49 -3.69 -17.19 -10.68
CA GLY A 49 -3.11 -16.29 -9.67
C GLY A 49 -1.60 -16.10 -9.71
N GLY A 50 -0.86 -16.80 -10.57
CA GLY A 50 0.61 -16.73 -10.58
C GLY A 50 1.31 -17.65 -9.55
N GLY A 51 0.62 -18.70 -9.09
CA GLY A 51 1.18 -19.71 -8.19
C GLY A 51 0.92 -19.45 -6.71
N SER A 52 1.27 -20.45 -5.88
CA SER A 52 1.04 -20.44 -4.43
C SER A 52 1.78 -19.32 -3.70
N ASN A 53 2.99 -19.01 -4.16
CA ASN A 53 3.85 -17.99 -3.58
C ASN A 53 3.58 -16.59 -4.14
N SER A 54 2.63 -16.42 -5.07
CA SER A 54 2.33 -15.12 -5.63
C SER A 54 1.83 -14.15 -4.57
N GLN A 55 2.21 -12.89 -4.70
CA GLN A 55 1.56 -11.80 -3.98
C GLN A 55 0.69 -11.05 -4.99
N PHE A 56 -0.60 -11.37 -5.01
CA PHE A 56 -1.57 -10.68 -5.84
C PHE A 56 -2.18 -9.54 -5.03
N TYR A 57 -1.95 -8.32 -5.48
CA TYR A 57 -2.46 -7.11 -4.87
C TYR A 57 -3.83 -6.76 -5.46
N LEU A 58 -4.87 -6.79 -4.62
CA LEU A 58 -6.16 -6.16 -4.95
C LEU A 58 -5.96 -4.66 -5.17
N LEU A 59 -5.11 -4.06 -4.34
CA LEU A 59 -4.62 -2.72 -4.52
C LEU A 59 -3.23 -2.61 -3.91
N ASP A 60 -2.26 -2.15 -4.69
CA ASP A 60 -0.95 -1.69 -4.26
C ASP A 60 -0.87 -0.18 -4.53
N MET A 61 -0.54 0.60 -3.51
CA MET A 61 -0.48 2.05 -3.60
C MET A 61 0.93 2.54 -3.33
N GLY A 62 1.49 3.32 -4.25
CA GLY A 62 2.83 3.89 -4.15
C GLY A 62 2.81 5.41 -3.97
N SER A 63 3.74 5.91 -3.15
CA SER A 63 4.00 7.34 -2.96
C SER A 63 5.43 7.60 -2.49
N CYS A 64 5.79 8.87 -2.29
CA CYS A 64 7.09 9.28 -1.77
C CYS A 64 6.95 10.51 -0.86
N TRP A 65 7.56 10.44 0.33
CA TRP A 65 7.83 11.59 1.19
C TRP A 65 9.09 11.34 2.05
N LYS A 66 9.65 12.36 2.67
CA LYS A 66 10.82 12.25 3.54
C LYS A 66 10.41 11.89 4.97
N ASN A 67 11.32 11.34 5.77
CA ASN A 67 11.03 11.02 7.18
C ASN A 67 10.70 12.26 8.04
N ASN A 68 11.08 13.45 7.58
CA ASN A 68 10.75 14.72 8.22
C ASN A 68 9.40 15.33 7.77
N GLY A 69 8.65 14.62 6.94
CA GLY A 69 7.34 15.05 6.42
C GLY A 69 7.38 15.97 5.20
N ASP A 70 8.56 16.31 4.68
CA ASP A 70 8.67 17.04 3.42
C ASP A 70 8.32 16.14 2.21
N PRO A 71 7.81 16.72 1.11
CA PRO A 71 7.71 16.00 -0.16
C PRO A 71 9.08 15.52 -0.64
N CYS A 72 9.09 14.42 -1.40
CA CYS A 72 10.30 13.98 -2.08
C CYS A 72 10.74 14.98 -3.17
N ASP A 73 12.04 15.08 -3.37
CA ASP A 73 12.66 16.01 -4.33
C ASP A 73 13.66 15.34 -5.30
N GLY A 74 13.78 14.01 -5.23
CA GLY A 74 14.70 13.21 -6.03
C GLY A 74 16.03 12.92 -5.32
N ASP A 75 16.22 13.38 -4.08
CA ASP A 75 17.39 13.04 -3.29
C ASP A 75 17.28 11.61 -2.72
N VAL A 76 18.01 10.67 -3.34
CA VAL A 76 18.03 9.25 -2.98
C VAL A 76 18.46 8.97 -1.53
N LEU A 77 19.11 9.92 -0.86
CA LEU A 77 19.53 9.76 0.54
C LEU A 77 18.39 10.07 1.53
N THR A 78 17.53 11.04 1.19
CA THR A 78 16.50 11.55 2.11
C THR A 78 15.09 11.15 1.71
N ASP A 79 14.85 10.89 0.42
CA ASP A 79 13.58 10.38 -0.09
C ASP A 79 13.30 8.96 0.42
N VAL A 80 12.00 8.68 0.61
CA VAL A 80 11.52 7.35 1.00
C VAL A 80 10.29 7.02 0.18
N THR A 81 10.38 5.95 -0.61
CA THR A 81 9.21 5.37 -1.28
C THR A 81 8.38 4.59 -0.30
N ARG A 82 7.06 4.72 -0.38
CA ARG A 82 6.15 4.06 0.54
C ARG A 82 5.05 3.33 -0.19
N TYR A 83 4.76 2.13 0.30
CA TYR A 83 3.75 1.28 -0.27
C TYR A 83 2.73 0.80 0.77
N SER A 84 1.48 0.69 0.32
CA SER A 84 0.37 0.05 1.03
C SER A 84 -0.25 -0.99 0.11
N GLU A 85 -0.19 -2.25 0.50
CA GLU A 85 -0.47 -3.37 -0.40
C GLU A 85 -1.48 -4.35 0.23
N MET A 86 -2.60 -4.61 -0.44
CA MET A 86 -3.57 -5.63 0.00
C MET A 86 -3.38 -6.93 -0.77
N ILE A 87 -2.80 -7.95 -0.13
CA ILE A 87 -2.58 -9.26 -0.76
C ILE A 87 -3.82 -10.14 -0.62
N ILE A 88 -4.38 -10.61 -1.74
CA ILE A 88 -5.61 -11.42 -1.75
C ILE A 88 -5.39 -12.90 -2.09
N ASN A 89 -4.15 -13.32 -2.36
CA ASN A 89 -3.84 -14.75 -2.47
C ASN A 89 -4.10 -15.44 -1.09
N PRO A 90 -5.04 -16.39 -0.99
CA PRO A 90 -5.41 -17.03 0.27
C PRO A 90 -4.29 -17.87 0.87
N GLU A 91 -3.30 -18.27 0.07
CA GLU A 91 -2.15 -19.05 0.53
C GLU A 91 -1.09 -18.19 1.22
N THR A 92 -1.17 -16.86 1.08
CA THR A 92 -0.28 -15.94 1.79
C THR A 92 -0.48 -16.06 3.29
N THR A 93 0.61 -16.34 4.00
CA THR A 93 0.64 -16.43 5.47
C THR A 93 1.14 -15.12 6.06
N SER A 94 0.77 -14.82 7.30
CA SER A 94 1.22 -13.58 7.96
C SER A 94 2.64 -13.74 8.53
N TRP A 95 3.52 -12.79 8.22
CA TRP A 95 4.84 -12.68 8.87
C TRP A 95 4.77 -11.86 10.15
N CYS A 96 3.89 -10.87 10.21
CA CYS A 96 3.54 -10.14 11.42
C CYS A 96 2.78 -11.04 12.41
N ARG A 97 3.45 -11.48 13.48
CA ARG A 97 2.85 -12.37 14.47
C ARG A 97 3.26 -11.98 15.88
N ALA A 98 2.51 -12.42 16.88
CA ALA A 98 2.82 -12.18 18.30
C ALA A 98 4.22 -12.68 18.70
N ASP A 99 4.73 -13.73 18.03
CA ASP A 99 6.07 -14.28 18.23
C ASP A 99 7.12 -13.72 17.25
N ASN A 100 6.72 -12.85 16.32
CA ASN A 100 7.59 -12.25 15.29
C ASN A 100 7.24 -10.77 15.06
N LEU A 101 7.47 -9.95 16.08
CA LEU A 101 7.13 -8.53 16.09
C LEU A 101 7.96 -7.67 15.13
N VAL A 102 9.10 -8.20 14.65
CA VAL A 102 10.01 -7.50 13.73
C VAL A 102 9.32 -7.14 12.41
N SER A 103 8.35 -7.96 11.99
CA SER A 103 7.56 -7.80 10.77
C SER A 103 6.22 -7.09 11.01
N CYS A 104 6.00 -6.51 12.19
CA CYS A 104 4.76 -5.82 12.56
C CYS A 104 4.98 -4.32 12.69
N PRO A 105 4.00 -3.48 12.30
CA PRO A 105 4.09 -2.05 12.58
C PRO A 105 4.07 -1.82 14.10
N PRO A 106 4.72 -0.76 14.62
CA PRO A 106 4.81 -0.50 16.07
C PRO A 106 3.45 -0.41 16.76
N TYR A 107 2.44 0.09 16.06
CA TYR A 107 1.06 0.12 16.52
C TYR A 107 0.07 0.01 15.37
N HIS A 108 -1.16 -0.33 15.73
CA HIS A 108 -2.33 -0.34 14.88
C HIS A 108 -3.29 0.77 15.33
N VAL A 109 -3.93 1.47 14.39
CA VAL A 109 -5.01 2.42 14.69
C VAL A 109 -6.35 1.76 14.35
N SER A 110 -7.17 1.48 15.36
CA SER A 110 -8.48 0.84 15.21
C SER A 110 -9.47 1.70 14.42
N ALA A 111 -10.60 1.11 14.02
CA ALA A 111 -11.68 1.85 13.36
C ALA A 111 -12.23 3.03 14.21
N THR A 112 -12.06 3.00 15.54
CA THR A 112 -12.45 4.08 16.45
C THR A 112 -11.32 5.06 16.74
N GLY A 113 -10.15 4.91 16.11
CA GLY A 113 -8.98 5.76 16.33
C GLY A 113 -8.11 5.36 17.52
N GLU A 114 -8.36 4.20 18.14
CA GLU A 114 -7.55 3.74 19.27
C GLU A 114 -6.19 3.23 18.78
N ILE A 115 -5.12 3.66 19.45
CA ILE A 115 -3.77 3.14 19.23
C ILE A 115 -3.59 1.87 20.05
N ILE A 116 -3.32 0.76 19.36
CA ILE A 116 -3.05 -0.56 19.96
C ILE A 116 -1.61 -0.93 19.62
N HIS A 117 -0.74 -1.04 20.61
CA HIS A 117 0.66 -1.35 20.39
C HIS A 117 0.85 -2.83 20.03
N ARG A 118 1.86 -3.14 19.20
CA ARG A 118 2.18 -4.53 18.80
C ARG A 118 2.59 -5.46 19.95
N ASN A 119 2.81 -4.94 21.15
CA ASN A 119 3.07 -5.74 22.35
C ASN A 119 1.78 -6.10 23.10
N GLU A 120 0.65 -5.48 22.77
CA GLU A 120 -0.68 -5.81 23.31
C GLU A 120 -1.25 -7.01 22.56
N THR A 121 -0.65 -8.18 22.75
CA THR A 121 -0.87 -9.38 21.92
C THR A 121 -2.31 -9.87 21.84
N SER A 122 -3.14 -9.58 22.86
CA SER A 122 -4.56 -9.94 22.87
C SER A 122 -5.44 -9.02 22.02
N ARG A 123 -4.93 -7.86 21.61
CA ARG A 123 -5.70 -6.79 20.96
C ARG A 123 -5.17 -6.43 19.58
N PHE A 124 -3.86 -6.53 19.38
CA PHE A 124 -3.25 -6.19 18.11
C PHE A 124 -3.69 -7.17 17.02
N PRO A 125 -4.20 -6.70 15.86
CA PRO A 125 -4.77 -7.58 14.84
C PRO A 125 -3.66 -8.14 13.93
N TYR A 126 -2.79 -9.00 14.45
CA TYR A 126 -1.65 -9.58 13.69
C TYR A 126 -2.06 -10.18 12.35
N SER A 127 -3.19 -10.90 12.31
CA SER A 127 -3.73 -11.54 11.11
C SER A 127 -4.16 -10.57 10.01
N ALA A 128 -4.32 -9.28 10.32
CA ALA A 128 -4.66 -8.24 9.36
C ALA A 128 -3.45 -7.74 8.56
N TYR A 129 -2.23 -8.07 9.01
CA TYR A 129 -0.97 -7.66 8.41
C TYR A 129 -0.22 -8.87 7.87
N HIS A 130 0.38 -8.73 6.69
CA HIS A 130 1.39 -9.67 6.22
C HIS A 130 2.76 -9.26 6.73
N LEU A 131 3.20 -8.04 6.42
CA LEU A 131 4.54 -7.51 6.69
C LEU A 131 4.48 -6.00 6.89
N TYR A 132 5.27 -5.52 7.83
CA TYR A 132 5.78 -4.16 7.88
C TYR A 132 7.31 -4.20 7.83
N CYS A 133 7.91 -3.40 6.96
CA CYS A 133 9.35 -3.14 6.98
C CYS A 133 9.59 -1.63 6.97
N SER A 134 10.62 -1.21 7.70
CA SER A 134 10.93 0.20 7.96
C SER A 134 11.86 0.80 6.91
N PRO A 135 11.87 2.14 6.76
CA PRO A 135 12.83 2.79 5.88
C PRO A 135 14.26 2.75 6.42
N GLY A 136 15.20 2.41 5.54
CA GLY A 136 16.61 2.23 5.92
C GLY A 136 17.34 3.51 6.32
N ASN A 137 16.77 4.67 6.03
CA ASN A 137 17.29 5.98 6.41
C ASN A 137 16.56 6.60 7.64
N ALA A 138 15.74 5.82 8.35
CA ALA A 138 15.11 6.25 9.60
C ALA A 138 16.13 6.37 10.75
N GLN A 139 15.98 7.41 11.58
CA GLN A 139 16.92 7.69 12.66
C GLN A 139 16.50 7.12 14.02
N TYR A 140 15.20 6.86 14.22
CA TYR A 140 14.61 6.58 15.54
C TYR A 140 13.66 5.37 15.54
N LEU A 141 13.98 4.33 14.76
CA LEU A 141 13.14 3.13 14.69
C LEU A 141 13.00 2.43 16.05
N GLU A 142 11.75 2.08 16.38
CA GLU A 142 11.43 1.32 17.59
C GLU A 142 11.78 -0.16 17.41
N LYS A 143 12.70 -0.67 18.23
CA LYS A 143 13.07 -2.10 18.22
C LYS A 143 11.94 -2.98 18.80
N PRO A 144 11.72 -4.19 18.25
CA PRO A 144 12.40 -4.77 17.09
C PRO A 144 11.88 -4.20 15.76
N TYR A 145 12.72 -4.12 14.74
CA TYR A 145 12.32 -3.71 13.39
C TYR A 145 13.15 -4.44 12.35
N ASP A 146 12.60 -4.58 11.15
CA ASP A 146 13.34 -4.94 9.95
C ASP A 146 13.35 -3.75 8.98
N ILE A 147 14.36 -3.71 8.11
CA ILE A 147 14.49 -2.67 7.09
C ILE A 147 14.05 -3.27 5.75
N CYS A 148 13.28 -2.52 4.96
CA CYS A 148 12.92 -2.97 3.63
C CYS A 148 14.14 -3.21 2.75
N ASP A 149 14.03 -4.10 1.78
CA ASP A 149 15.17 -4.48 0.95
C ASP A 149 15.75 -3.24 0.23
N PRO A 150 17.08 -3.09 0.16
CA PRO A 150 17.71 -1.96 -0.53
C PRO A 150 17.90 -2.22 -2.04
N TYR A 151 17.46 -3.37 -2.56
CA TYR A 151 17.74 -3.80 -3.93
C TYR A 151 16.67 -3.33 -4.92
N SER A 152 15.41 -3.29 -4.49
CA SER A 152 14.26 -3.02 -5.36
C SER A 152 14.15 -1.55 -5.79
N ASN A 153 14.65 -0.60 -4.99
CA ASN A 153 14.61 0.83 -5.27
C ASN A 153 15.93 1.53 -4.88
N PRO A 154 16.33 2.61 -5.58
CA PRO A 154 17.60 3.30 -5.30
C PRO A 154 17.58 4.14 -4.01
N GLN A 155 16.40 4.54 -3.52
CA GLN A 155 16.17 5.18 -2.23
C GLN A 155 15.52 4.22 -1.23
N ALA A 156 15.49 4.61 0.05
CA ALA A 156 14.88 3.82 1.10
C ALA A 156 13.39 3.54 0.82
N GLN A 157 12.90 2.40 1.32
CA GLN A 157 11.51 1.97 1.15
C GLN A 157 10.85 1.74 2.50
N GLU A 158 9.54 1.94 2.57
CA GLU A 158 8.70 1.49 3.68
C GLU A 158 7.47 0.76 3.12
N LEU A 159 7.22 -0.46 3.57
CA LEU A 159 6.11 -1.29 3.10
C LEU A 159 5.15 -1.59 4.24
N VAL A 160 3.85 -1.47 3.96
CA VAL A 160 2.77 -2.00 4.78
C VAL A 160 1.95 -2.96 3.93
N GLN A 161 2.19 -4.26 4.11
CA GLN A 161 1.44 -5.32 3.42
C GLN A 161 0.33 -5.84 4.34
N LEU A 162 -0.88 -5.90 3.81
CA LEU A 162 -2.12 -6.25 4.49
C LEU A 162 -2.70 -7.55 3.95
N LEU A 163 -3.53 -8.18 4.76
CA LEU A 163 -4.28 -9.39 4.42
C LEU A 163 -5.78 -9.17 4.64
N PRO A 164 -6.64 -9.94 3.93
CA PRO A 164 -8.08 -9.99 4.18
C PRO A 164 -8.41 -10.17 5.66
N HIS A 165 -9.17 -9.23 6.21
CA HIS A 165 -9.49 -9.19 7.63
C HIS A 165 -10.69 -8.27 7.91
N THR A 166 -11.47 -8.60 8.94
CA THR A 166 -12.61 -7.80 9.42
C THR A 166 -12.26 -6.35 9.74
N GLU A 167 -11.02 -6.11 10.15
CA GLU A 167 -10.49 -4.77 10.45
C GLU A 167 -10.55 -3.81 9.25
N TRP A 168 -10.47 -4.35 8.04
CA TRP A 168 -10.47 -3.61 6.79
C TRP A 168 -11.83 -3.58 6.09
N ALA A 169 -12.76 -4.45 6.50
CA ALA A 169 -14.08 -4.59 5.88
C ALA A 169 -14.91 -3.29 5.92
N VAL A 170 -14.72 -2.46 6.96
CA VAL A 170 -15.35 -1.12 7.06
C VAL A 170 -14.99 -0.20 5.87
N HIS A 171 -13.85 -0.46 5.21
CA HIS A 171 -13.38 0.28 4.04
C HIS A 171 -13.65 -0.46 2.73
N GLY A 172 -14.50 -1.49 2.74
CA GLY A 172 -14.87 -2.26 1.54
C GLY A 172 -13.86 -3.34 1.11
N TYR A 173 -12.79 -3.54 1.87
CA TYR A 173 -11.78 -4.57 1.59
C TYR A 173 -12.25 -5.98 1.97
N PRO A 174 -11.61 -7.04 1.43
CA PRO A 174 -11.93 -8.43 1.78
C PRO A 174 -11.93 -8.69 3.29
N GLU A 175 -12.99 -9.31 3.79
CA GLU A 175 -13.12 -9.66 5.21
C GLU A 175 -12.39 -10.95 5.53
N ARG A 176 -12.34 -11.88 4.55
CA ARG A 176 -11.82 -13.24 4.70
C ARG A 176 -10.92 -13.62 3.54
N LYS A 177 -9.93 -14.47 3.82
CA LYS A 177 -9.06 -15.04 2.80
C LYS A 177 -9.88 -15.77 1.72
N GLY A 178 -9.52 -15.54 0.46
CA GLY A 178 -10.17 -16.14 -0.70
C GLY A 178 -11.28 -15.29 -1.32
N GLU A 179 -11.78 -14.25 -0.64
CA GLU A 179 -12.71 -13.30 -1.26
C GLU A 179 -12.00 -12.48 -2.34
N GLY A 180 -12.58 -12.44 -3.54
CA GLY A 180 -11.97 -11.82 -4.73
C GLY A 180 -10.88 -12.64 -5.41
N TRP A 181 -10.66 -13.89 -4.95
CA TRP A 181 -9.63 -14.76 -5.52
C TRP A 181 -10.13 -15.51 -6.76
N VAL A 182 -9.35 -16.51 -7.21
CA VAL A 182 -9.66 -17.32 -8.40
C VAL A 182 -11.06 -17.92 -8.32
N GLY A 183 -11.89 -17.59 -9.31
CA GLY A 183 -13.29 -18.03 -9.39
C GLY A 183 -14.31 -17.16 -8.65
N ASP A 184 -13.88 -16.07 -7.98
CA ASP A 184 -14.73 -15.10 -7.29
C ASP A 184 -14.56 -13.69 -7.91
N ALA A 185 -15.04 -13.54 -9.14
CA ALA A 185 -15.03 -12.25 -9.84
C ALA A 185 -15.95 -11.24 -9.14
N ARG A 186 -15.44 -10.04 -8.84
CA ARG A 186 -16.14 -9.06 -8.01
C ARG A 186 -15.84 -7.62 -8.40
N THR A 187 -16.82 -6.76 -8.19
CA THR A 187 -16.64 -5.31 -8.14
C THR A 187 -16.39 -4.87 -6.71
N TRP A 188 -15.30 -4.13 -6.52
CA TRP A 188 -14.88 -3.57 -5.26
C TRP A 188 -15.15 -2.07 -5.26
N GLU A 189 -15.66 -1.56 -4.13
CA GLU A 189 -15.70 -0.13 -3.82
C GLU A 189 -14.90 0.08 -2.54
N LEU A 190 -13.65 0.48 -2.70
CA LEU A 190 -12.66 0.57 -1.63
C LEU A 190 -12.56 2.01 -1.13
N ASP A 191 -12.71 2.22 0.18
CA ASP A 191 -12.39 3.49 0.84
C ASP A 191 -10.88 3.55 1.14
N VAL A 192 -10.13 3.67 0.05
CA VAL A 192 -8.67 3.58 0.02
C VAL A 192 -8.04 4.70 0.85
N GLY A 193 -8.57 5.91 0.75
CA GLY A 193 -8.11 7.05 1.54
C GLY A 193 -8.29 6.81 3.04
N ALA A 194 -9.48 6.39 3.46
CA ALA A 194 -9.76 6.14 4.87
C ALA A 194 -8.89 5.01 5.43
N LEU A 195 -8.74 3.88 4.72
CA LEU A 195 -7.87 2.79 5.15
C LEU A 195 -6.42 3.25 5.29
N SER A 196 -5.86 3.84 4.23
CA SER A 196 -4.46 4.25 4.19
C SER A 196 -4.12 5.32 5.22
N SER A 197 -5.09 6.12 5.68
CA SER A 197 -4.90 7.09 6.78
C SER A 197 -4.67 6.45 8.15
N ARG A 198 -5.16 5.22 8.35
CA ARG A 198 -5.02 4.46 9.60
C ARG A 198 -3.73 3.63 9.67
N LEU A 199 -3.03 3.49 8.55
CA LEU A 199 -1.78 2.74 8.48
C LEU A 199 -0.63 3.50 9.13
N TYR A 200 0.26 2.75 9.77
CA TYR A 200 1.51 3.26 10.29
C TYR A 200 2.50 3.48 9.15
N PHE A 201 3.02 4.70 9.05
CA PHE A 201 4.20 5.04 8.27
C PHE A 201 5.13 5.87 9.15
N TYR A 202 6.41 5.51 9.15
CA TYR A 202 7.43 6.10 9.99
C TYR A 202 7.63 7.58 9.65
N GLN A 203 7.78 8.38 10.70
CA GLN A 203 8.21 9.77 10.68
C GLN A 203 9.19 10.00 11.83
N ASP A 204 10.21 10.82 11.60
CA ASP A 204 11.15 11.20 12.66
C ASP A 204 10.40 11.98 13.76
N PRO A 205 10.61 11.67 15.05
CA PRO A 205 9.96 12.38 16.15
C PRO A 205 10.18 13.89 16.09
N GLY A 206 9.12 14.66 16.36
CA GLY A 206 9.17 16.13 16.39
C GLY A 206 9.11 16.80 15.01
N THR A 207 8.97 16.03 13.94
CA THR A 207 8.78 16.58 12.59
C THR A 207 7.31 16.83 12.27
N LYS A 208 7.04 17.56 11.18
CA LYS A 208 5.66 17.85 10.76
C LYS A 208 5.04 16.59 10.13
N PRO A 209 3.72 16.39 10.25
CA PRO A 209 3.06 15.29 9.56
C PRO A 209 3.22 15.40 8.03
N ALA A 210 3.66 14.32 7.40
CA ALA A 210 3.65 14.18 5.95
C ALA A 210 2.22 14.19 5.41
N ARG A 211 2.04 14.79 4.24
CA ARG A 211 0.82 14.63 3.42
C ARG A 211 0.90 13.30 2.66
N ARG A 212 -0.17 12.52 2.70
CA ARG A 212 -0.24 11.19 2.05
C ARG A 212 -0.90 11.31 0.68
N VAL A 213 -0.15 11.88 -0.26
CA VAL A 213 -0.56 12.04 -1.66
C VAL A 213 -0.08 10.82 -2.45
N TRP A 214 -0.98 10.04 -3.05
CA TRP A 214 -0.62 8.78 -3.70
C TRP A 214 -0.42 8.97 -5.20
N THR A 215 0.77 8.63 -5.69
CA THR A 215 1.17 8.86 -7.08
C THR A 215 0.99 7.64 -7.97
N SER A 216 0.76 6.46 -7.39
CA SER A 216 0.57 5.20 -8.10
C SER A 216 -0.49 4.35 -7.41
N LEU A 217 -1.42 3.80 -8.20
CA LEU A 217 -2.41 2.81 -7.76
C LEU A 217 -2.38 1.61 -8.71
N ASN A 218 -2.01 0.45 -8.20
CA ASN A 218 -1.71 -0.76 -8.95
C ASN A 218 -2.68 -1.89 -8.58
N VAL A 219 -3.00 -2.72 -9.57
CA VAL A 219 -3.66 -4.02 -9.39
C VAL A 219 -2.85 -5.06 -10.16
N GLY A 220 -2.65 -6.23 -9.58
CA GLY A 220 -2.00 -7.35 -10.26
C GLY A 220 -1.12 -8.16 -9.33
N THR A 221 -0.06 -8.78 -9.83
CA THR A 221 0.67 -9.79 -9.06
C THR A 221 2.18 -9.75 -9.19
N GLU A 222 2.84 -10.03 -8.08
CA GLU A 222 4.22 -10.52 -8.05
C GLU A 222 4.24 -12.03 -8.14
N ILE A 223 5.04 -12.54 -9.05
CA ILE A 223 5.26 -13.97 -9.28
C ILE A 223 6.69 -14.27 -8.89
N TYR A 224 6.86 -14.93 -7.76
CA TYR A 224 8.18 -15.33 -7.28
C TYR A 224 8.75 -16.47 -8.12
N VAL A 225 10.08 -16.55 -8.20
CA VAL A 225 10.76 -17.67 -8.86
C VAL A 225 10.32 -18.99 -8.24
N SER A 226 9.76 -19.87 -9.07
CA SER A 226 9.39 -21.22 -8.69
C SER A 226 10.12 -22.26 -9.56
N ARG A 227 10.09 -23.52 -9.13
CA ARG A 227 10.64 -24.64 -9.92
C ARG A 227 9.71 -25.04 -11.08
N GLU A 228 8.45 -24.64 -10.99
CA GLU A 228 7.40 -24.96 -11.95
C GLU A 228 7.09 -23.72 -12.80
N GLY A 229 6.38 -23.91 -13.91
CA GLY A 229 5.93 -22.79 -14.72
C GLY A 229 4.72 -22.15 -14.09
N GLU A 230 4.88 -20.95 -13.50
CA GLU A 230 3.74 -20.19 -12.99
C GLU A 230 3.06 -19.40 -14.11
N THR A 231 1.74 -19.29 -14.03
CA THR A 231 0.97 -18.45 -14.95
C THR A 231 0.02 -17.55 -14.18
N ALA A 232 0.05 -16.26 -14.49
CA ALA A 232 -0.96 -15.31 -14.07
C ALA A 232 -1.86 -14.92 -15.25
N GLU A 233 -3.15 -14.88 -15.03
CA GLU A 233 -4.16 -14.43 -15.98
C GLU A 233 -5.31 -13.81 -15.18
N TRP A 234 -5.64 -12.58 -15.51
CA TRP A 234 -6.67 -11.80 -14.82
C TRP A 234 -7.15 -10.68 -15.72
N THR A 235 -8.32 -10.16 -15.41
CA THR A 235 -8.92 -9.01 -16.08
C THR A 235 -9.36 -7.99 -15.05
N VAL A 236 -9.25 -6.72 -15.41
CA VAL A 236 -9.77 -5.60 -14.64
C VAL A 236 -10.59 -4.69 -15.54
N SER A 237 -11.73 -4.24 -15.05
CA SER A 237 -12.58 -3.23 -15.69
C SER A 237 -13.07 -2.22 -14.65
N ASP A 238 -13.69 -1.15 -15.12
CA ASP A 238 -14.33 -0.14 -14.25
C ASP A 238 -13.38 0.43 -13.19
N PHE A 239 -12.10 0.59 -13.54
CA PHE A 239 -11.06 1.08 -12.63
C PHE A 239 -11.13 2.61 -12.51
N ASP A 240 -11.95 3.07 -11.56
CA ASP A 240 -12.20 4.48 -11.29
C ASP A 240 -11.50 4.91 -9.98
N VAL A 241 -10.74 6.00 -10.05
CA VAL A 241 -10.18 6.69 -8.88
C VAL A 241 -11.03 7.91 -8.58
N LEU A 242 -11.80 7.85 -7.50
CA LEU A 242 -12.80 8.85 -7.12
C LEU A 242 -12.21 9.80 -6.08
N VAL A 243 -11.89 11.01 -6.53
CA VAL A 243 -11.38 12.10 -5.70
C VAL A 243 -12.45 13.19 -5.56
N PRO A 244 -12.60 13.82 -4.38
CA PRO A 244 -13.49 14.97 -4.22
C PRO A 244 -13.13 16.10 -5.18
N GLU A 245 -14.17 16.79 -5.65
CA GLU A 245 -13.99 18.11 -6.28
C GLU A 245 -13.34 19.05 -5.25
N ASP A 246 -12.43 19.89 -5.70
CA ASP A 246 -11.97 20.99 -4.86
C ASP A 246 -13.15 21.94 -4.66
N ASP A 247 -13.41 22.41 -3.44
CA ASP A 247 -14.35 23.51 -3.17
C ASP A 247 -13.81 24.79 -3.83
N ILE A 248 -13.92 24.89 -5.15
CA ILE A 248 -13.75 26.12 -5.90
C ILE A 248 -15.11 26.82 -5.85
N ASP A 249 -15.45 27.38 -4.68
CA ASP A 249 -16.31 28.56 -4.55
C ASP A 249 -16.40 28.96 -3.08
N GLY A 250 -15.61 29.97 -2.69
CA GLY A 250 -15.69 30.50 -1.34
C GLY A 250 -14.90 31.75 -0.99
N ASN A 251 -13.89 32.21 -1.76
CA ASN A 251 -13.25 33.51 -1.43
C ASN A 251 -12.32 34.13 -2.50
N HIS A 252 -12.78 34.24 -3.74
CA HIS A 252 -12.24 35.27 -4.65
C HIS A 252 -13.35 36.23 -5.07
N SER A 253 -13.83 37.00 -4.11
CA SER A 253 -14.48 38.28 -4.39
C SER A 253 -13.45 39.23 -4.99
N SER A 254 -13.68 39.58 -6.24
CA SER A 254 -13.07 40.71 -6.95
C SER A 254 -13.20 42.00 -6.14
N TYR A 255 -12.07 42.61 -5.78
CA TYR A 255 -11.80 44.05 -5.74
C TYR A 255 -10.30 44.29 -5.87
#